data_AF-A0A536A6R3-F1
#
_entry.id   AF-A0A536A6R3-F1
#
_cell.length_a   1.000
_cell.length_b   1.000
_cell.length_c   1.000
_cell.angle_alpha   90.00
_cell.angle_beta   90.00
_cell.angle_gamma   90.00
#
_symmetry.space_group_name_H-M   'P 1'
#
loop_
_entity.id
_entity.type
_entity.pdbx_description
1 polymer ?
#
loop_
_entity_poly.entity_id
_entity_poly.type
_entity_poly.pdbx_seq_one_letter_code
_entity_poly.pdbx_strand_id
1 'polypeptide(L)'
;MEHSPSSDNPIVILNPAANRGKMDQYRALLHRRLDAEPQAEYVETNRQGEAQELAMNAAKEGRSVIIVGGDGSVHEVVNGILRAGRRVLLGIVAAGSGNDYAWNTLKLPHDPA
;
A
#
# COMPACT_ATOMS: atom_id res chain seq x y z
N MET A 1 -15.64 -17.88 -11.72
CA MET A 1 -14.64 -17.09 -12.45
C MET A 1 -13.32 -17.28 -11.72
N GLU A 2 -12.52 -18.24 -12.17
CA GLU A 2 -11.21 -18.55 -11.61
C GLU A 2 -10.30 -17.33 -11.74
N HIS A 3 -9.79 -16.82 -10.62
CA HIS A 3 -8.59 -15.99 -10.63
C HIS A 3 -7.40 -16.91 -10.84
N SER A 4 -6.92 -16.98 -12.09
CA SER A 4 -5.57 -17.46 -12.35
C SER A 4 -4.60 -16.57 -11.56
N PRO A 5 -3.64 -17.12 -10.80
CA PRO A 5 -2.64 -16.32 -10.10
C PRO A 5 -1.69 -15.73 -11.15
N SER A 6 -1.94 -14.49 -11.58
CA SER A 6 -0.98 -13.75 -12.39
C SER A 6 0.18 -13.38 -11.49
N SER A 7 1.37 -13.99 -11.70
CA SER A 7 2.68 -13.58 -11.17
C SER A 7 2.63 -12.53 -10.05
N ASP A 8 2.14 -12.94 -8.88
CA ASP A 8 1.61 -12.00 -7.87
C ASP A 8 2.77 -11.56 -6.96
N ASN A 9 3.63 -10.71 -7.50
CA ASN A 9 4.63 -9.95 -6.73
C ASN A 9 4.01 -8.58 -6.42
N PRO A 10 3.22 -8.44 -5.34
CA PRO A 10 2.69 -7.15 -4.93
C PRO A 10 3.84 -6.23 -4.51
N ILE A 11 3.67 -4.93 -4.75
CA ILE A 11 4.51 -3.93 -4.09
C ILE A 11 3.81 -3.45 -2.81
N VAL A 12 4.52 -3.50 -1.70
CA VAL A 12 4.12 -2.96 -0.41
C VAL A 12 4.86 -1.64 -0.21
N ILE A 13 4.11 -0.55 -0.26
CA ILE A 13 4.64 0.81 -0.11
C ILE A 13 4.30 1.29 1.29
N LEU A 14 5.31 1.69 2.08
CA LEU A 14 5.12 2.32 3.38
C LEU A 14 5.53 3.80 3.31
N ASN A 15 4.65 4.69 3.81
CA ASN A 15 5.03 6.08 4.06
C ASN A 15 5.51 6.25 5.51
N PRO A 16 6.82 6.39 5.76
CA PRO A 16 7.36 6.47 7.12
C PRO A 16 6.97 7.76 7.83
N ALA A 17 6.60 8.82 7.10
CA ALA A 17 6.14 10.09 7.68
C ALA A 17 4.65 10.05 8.10
N ALA A 18 3.91 8.99 7.75
CA ALA A 18 2.53 8.81 8.20
C ALA A 18 2.45 8.78 9.73
N ASN A 19 1.29 9.18 10.28
CA ASN A 19 1.03 9.20 11.72
C ASN A 19 2.15 9.88 12.56
N ARG A 20 2.68 11.00 12.03
CA ARG A 20 3.76 11.78 12.67
C ARG A 20 5.02 10.95 12.92
N GLY A 21 5.34 10.00 12.03
CA GLY A 21 6.52 9.14 12.14
C GLY A 21 6.33 7.89 13.00
N LYS A 22 5.14 7.66 13.60
CA LYS A 22 4.89 6.52 14.49
C LYS A 22 4.59 5.24 13.70
N MET A 23 5.59 4.75 12.97
CA MET A 23 5.45 3.63 12.02
C MET A 23 6.18 2.35 12.46
N ASP A 24 6.91 2.37 13.58
CA ASP A 24 7.75 1.25 14.03
C ASP A 24 6.98 -0.07 14.20
N GLN A 25 5.76 0.00 14.75
CA GLN A 25 4.91 -1.19 14.88
C GLN A 25 4.52 -1.80 13.53
N TYR A 26 4.25 -0.95 12.53
CA TYR A 26 3.91 -1.40 11.18
C TYR A 26 5.12 -1.97 10.47
N ARG A 27 6.31 -1.36 10.63
CA ARG A 27 7.58 -1.92 10.14
C ARG A 27 7.82 -3.32 10.70
N ALA A 28 7.70 -3.46 12.02
CA ALA A 28 7.89 -4.76 12.68
C ALA A 28 6.88 -5.81 12.19
N LEU A 29 5.62 -5.44 12.02
CA LEU A 29 4.58 -6.32 11.46
C LEU A 29 4.90 -6.73 10.02
N LEU A 30 5.28 -5.77 9.17
CA LEU A 30 5.60 -6.00 7.78
C LEU A 30 6.82 -6.91 7.65
N HIS A 31 7.91 -6.66 8.37
CA HIS A 31 9.09 -7.54 8.34
C HIS A 31 8.72 -8.98 8.67
N ARG A 32 7.93 -9.21 9.74
CA ARG A 32 7.47 -10.55 10.11
C ARG A 32 6.63 -11.22 9.01
N ARG A 33 5.81 -10.46 8.29
CA ARG A 33 4.93 -11.02 7.25
C ARG A 33 5.63 -11.23 5.93
N LEU A 34 6.55 -10.33 5.57
CA LEU A 34 7.35 -10.39 4.33
C LEU A 34 8.32 -11.57 4.34
N ASP A 35 8.81 -11.98 5.51
CA ASP A 35 9.58 -13.23 5.64
C ASP A 35 8.81 -14.46 5.15
N ALA A 36 7.47 -14.43 5.24
CA ALA A 36 6.58 -15.49 4.76
C ALA A 36 6.07 -15.26 3.33
N GLU A 37 6.30 -14.09 2.73
CA GLU A 37 5.85 -13.71 1.38
C GLU A 37 7.04 -13.16 0.57
N PRO A 38 8.05 -13.99 0.24
CA PRO A 38 9.30 -13.54 -0.38
C PRO A 38 9.12 -12.96 -1.78
N GLN A 39 7.95 -13.17 -2.38
CA GLN A 39 7.61 -12.60 -3.67
C GLN A 39 7.12 -11.15 -3.56
N ALA A 40 6.80 -10.61 -2.39
CA ALA A 40 6.38 -9.23 -2.24
C ALA A 40 7.58 -8.28 -2.21
N GLU A 41 7.52 -7.20 -2.99
CA GLU A 41 8.52 -6.13 -2.92
C GLU A 41 8.13 -5.12 -1.83
N TYR A 42 9.04 -4.80 -0.92
CA TYR A 42 8.81 -3.79 0.11
C TYR A 42 9.63 -2.53 -0.18
N VAL A 43 8.95 -1.38 -0.18
CA VAL A 43 9.57 -0.08 -0.45
C VAL A 43 9.04 0.95 0.55
N GLU A 44 9.95 1.80 1.02
CA GLU A 44 9.60 2.98 1.81
C GLU A 44 9.80 4.24 1.00
N THR A 45 8.83 5.15 1.10
CA THR A 45 8.95 6.46 0.46
C THR A 45 9.82 7.38 1.31
N ASN A 46 10.64 8.18 0.64
CA ASN A 46 11.52 9.18 1.22
C ASN A 46 10.99 10.61 1.04
N ARG A 47 10.04 10.81 0.11
CA ARG A 47 9.46 12.12 -0.19
C ARG A 47 7.99 12.06 -0.58
N GLN A 48 7.32 13.21 -0.47
CA GLN A 48 5.96 13.38 -0.98
C GLN A 48 5.88 13.09 -2.49
N GLY A 49 4.81 12.43 -2.93
CA GLY A 49 4.57 12.05 -4.32
C GLY A 49 5.26 10.77 -4.78
N GLU A 50 6.21 10.24 -4.01
CA GLU A 50 6.91 9.00 -4.38
C GLU A 50 6.00 7.77 -4.35
N ALA A 51 5.01 7.73 -3.44
CA ALA A 51 4.03 6.63 -3.41
C ALA A 51 3.22 6.59 -4.71
N GLN A 52 2.89 7.77 -5.27
CA GLN A 52 2.19 7.89 -6.55
C GLN A 52 3.05 7.35 -7.71
N GLU A 53 4.33 7.70 -7.74
CA GLU A 53 5.28 7.25 -8.78
C GLU A 53 5.46 5.73 -8.74
N LEU A 54 5.68 5.16 -7.54
CA LEU A 54 5.81 3.72 -7.32
C LEU A 54 4.54 2.97 -7.72
N ALA A 55 3.37 3.44 -7.28
CA ALA A 55 2.09 2.82 -7.60
C ALA A 55 1.77 2.87 -9.10
N MET A 56 2.10 3.98 -9.77
CA MET A 56 1.94 4.09 -11.22
C MET A 56 2.80 3.07 -11.98
N ASN A 57 4.06 2.90 -11.58
CA ASN A 57 4.97 1.96 -12.23
C ASN A 57 4.52 0.51 -12.00
N ALA A 58 4.22 0.14 -10.77
CA ALA A 58 3.68 -1.18 -10.44
C ALA A 58 2.37 -1.48 -11.18
N ALA A 59 1.47 -0.50 -11.27
CA ALA A 59 0.22 -0.66 -12.00
C ALA A 59 0.43 -0.82 -13.52
N LYS A 60 1.40 -0.13 -14.13
CA LYS A 60 1.77 -0.34 -15.55
C LYS A 60 2.24 -1.77 -15.80
N GLU A 61 3.04 -2.30 -14.87
CA GLU A 61 3.51 -3.70 -14.88
C GLU A 61 2.36 -4.70 -14.62
N GLY A 62 1.22 -4.23 -14.10
CA GLY A 62 0.07 -5.06 -13.76
C GLY A 62 0.16 -5.70 -12.38
N ARG A 63 1.04 -5.18 -11.51
CA ARG A 63 1.26 -5.66 -10.15
C ARG A 63 0.23 -5.05 -9.20
N SER A 64 -0.17 -5.85 -8.21
CA SER A 64 -0.98 -5.40 -7.07
C SER A 64 -0.20 -4.39 -6.22
N VAL A 65 -0.88 -3.41 -5.66
CA VAL A 65 -0.27 -2.36 -4.81
C VAL A 65 -0.88 -2.41 -3.42
N ILE A 66 -0.05 -2.45 -2.39
CA ILE A 66 -0.47 -2.38 -0.99
C ILE A 66 0.12 -1.11 -0.38
N ILE A 67 -0.72 -0.25 0.20
CA ILE A 67 -0.27 0.98 0.86
C ILE A 67 -0.42 0.89 2.37
N VAL A 68 0.67 1.15 3.08
CA VAL A 68 0.73 1.25 4.54
C VAL A 68 0.93 2.72 4.90
N GLY A 69 -0.17 3.39 5.26
CA GLY A 69 -0.15 4.84 5.48
C GLY A 69 -1.52 5.43 5.82
N GLY A 70 -1.61 6.76 5.77
CA GLY A 70 -2.87 7.49 5.98
C GLY A 70 -3.59 7.87 4.68
N ASP A 71 -4.65 8.65 4.79
CA ASP A 71 -5.48 9.07 3.64
C ASP A 71 -4.68 9.78 2.54
N GLY A 72 -3.67 10.59 2.91
CA GLY A 72 -2.78 11.23 1.94
C GLY A 72 -1.95 10.23 1.13
N SER A 73 -1.49 9.15 1.76
CA SER A 73 -0.76 8.07 1.08
C SER A 73 -1.68 7.24 0.19
N VAL A 74 -2.90 6.95 0.66
CA VAL A 74 -3.94 6.31 -0.17
C VAL A 74 -4.26 7.17 -1.40
N HIS A 75 -4.40 8.48 -1.22
CA HIS A 75 -4.64 9.42 -2.30
C HIS A 75 -3.53 9.40 -3.36
N GLU A 76 -2.26 9.43 -2.94
CA GLU A 76 -1.12 9.31 -3.85
C GLU A 76 -1.16 7.99 -4.63
N VAL A 77 -1.35 6.86 -3.96
CA VAL A 77 -1.37 5.54 -4.61
C VAL A 77 -2.53 5.39 -5.60
N VAL A 78 -3.73 5.82 -5.22
CA VAL A 78 -4.91 5.78 -6.10
C VAL A 78 -4.67 6.63 -7.35
N ASN A 79 -4.14 7.84 -7.22
CA ASN A 79 -3.80 8.67 -8.37
C ASN A 79 -2.74 8.02 -9.26
N GLY A 80 -1.76 7.32 -8.68
CA GLY A 80 -0.73 6.59 -9.42
C GLY A 80 -1.33 5.48 -10.28
N ILE A 81 -2.19 4.65 -9.67
CA ILE A 81 -2.91 3.57 -10.36
C ILE A 81 -3.80 4.13 -11.48
N LEU A 82 -4.57 5.20 -11.20
CA LEU A 82 -5.43 5.83 -12.22
C LEU A 82 -4.62 6.37 -13.40
N ARG A 83 -3.47 7.00 -13.14
CA ARG A 83 -2.56 7.50 -14.20
C ARG A 83 -1.91 6.40 -15.02
N ALA A 84 -1.75 5.20 -14.47
CA ALA A 84 -1.26 4.05 -15.22
C ALA A 84 -2.27 3.56 -16.28
N GLY A 85 -3.55 3.93 -16.16
CA GLY A 85 -4.60 3.53 -17.10
C GLY A 85 -4.92 2.02 -17.06
N ARG A 86 -4.49 1.32 -16.00
CA ARG A 86 -4.68 -0.13 -15.82
C ARG A 86 -5.37 -0.41 -14.51
N ARG A 87 -6.25 -1.42 -14.49
CA ARG A 87 -6.86 -1.93 -13.26
C ARG A 87 -5.93 -2.95 -12.61
N VAL A 88 -5.56 -2.68 -11.36
CA VAL A 88 -4.82 -3.59 -10.48
C VAL A 88 -5.48 -3.62 -9.11
N LEU A 89 -5.17 -4.64 -8.30
CA LEU A 89 -5.66 -4.72 -6.93
C LEU A 89 -4.97 -3.67 -6.05
N LEU A 90 -5.74 -3.05 -5.16
CA LEU A 90 -5.25 -2.13 -4.14
C LEU A 90 -5.56 -2.71 -2.75
N GLY A 91 -4.53 -2.92 -1.95
CA GLY A 91 -4.62 -3.19 -0.52
C GLY A 91 -4.32 -1.94 0.30
N ILE A 92 -5.01 -1.76 1.43
CA ILE A 92 -4.79 -0.63 2.34
C ILE A 92 -4.56 -1.18 3.74
N VAL A 93 -3.42 -0.85 4.34
CA VAL A 93 -3.12 -1.02 5.76
C VAL A 93 -3.18 0.37 6.40
N ALA A 94 -4.25 0.63 7.14
CA ALA A 94 -4.53 1.92 7.75
C ALA A 94 -3.51 2.24 8.84
N ALA A 95 -2.64 3.22 8.59
CA ALA A 95 -1.53 3.56 9.48
C ALA A 95 -1.38 5.07 9.74
N GLY A 96 -2.32 5.91 9.29
CA GLY A 96 -2.41 7.33 9.63
C GLY A 96 -3.16 7.62 10.93
N SER A 97 -3.34 8.90 11.26
CA SER A 97 -4.03 9.34 12.49
C SER A 97 -5.56 9.45 12.35
N GLY A 98 -6.09 9.47 11.13
CA GLY A 98 -7.51 9.66 10.82
C GLY A 98 -8.12 8.52 10.00
N ASN A 99 -7.42 8.08 8.93
CA ASN A 99 -7.74 6.93 8.08
C ASN A 99 -9.23 6.83 7.70
N ASP A 100 -9.86 7.97 7.41
CA ASP A 100 -11.31 8.04 7.18
C ASP A 100 -11.72 7.16 6.01
N TYR A 101 -10.89 7.10 4.96
CA TYR A 101 -11.19 6.27 3.81
C TYR A 101 -11.20 4.78 4.16
N ALA A 102 -10.23 4.33 4.97
CA ALA A 102 -10.16 2.93 5.39
C ALA A 102 -11.29 2.56 6.36
N TRP A 103 -11.47 3.35 7.43
CA TRP A 103 -12.37 2.97 8.53
C TRP A 103 -13.83 3.37 8.29
N ASN A 104 -14.07 4.58 7.77
CA ASN A 104 -15.43 5.10 7.64
C ASN A 104 -16.07 4.74 6.30
N THR A 105 -15.29 4.71 5.21
CA THR A 105 -15.80 4.37 3.87
C THR A 105 -15.73 2.87 3.60
N LEU A 106 -14.53 2.27 3.71
CA LEU A 106 -14.32 0.86 3.35
C LEU A 106 -14.61 -0.13 4.49
N LYS A 107 -14.80 0.37 5.72
CA LYS A 107 -15.02 -0.45 6.94
C LYS A 107 -13.93 -1.50 7.16
N LEU A 108 -12.69 -1.13 6.85
CA LEU A 108 -11.52 -1.99 7.11
C LEU A 108 -11.27 -2.10 8.62
N PRO A 109 -10.70 -3.22 9.09
CA PRO A 109 -10.27 -3.38 10.48
C PRO A 109 -9.33 -2.25 10.93
N HIS A 110 -9.46 -1.86 12.20
CA HIS A 110 -8.54 -0.90 12.82
C HIS A 110 -7.22 -1.53 13.23
N ASP A 111 -7.26 -2.80 13.64
CA ASP A 111 -6.07 -3.56 13.98
C ASP A 111 -5.46 -4.13 12.70
N PRO A 112 -4.20 -3.79 12.37
CA PRO A 112 -3.51 -4.35 11.20
C PRO A 112 -2.99 -5.79 11.41
N ALA A 113 -3.04 -6.35 12.63
CA ALA A 113 -2.49 -7.66 12.98
C ALA A 113 -3.40 -8.86 12.62
#